data_AF-A0A915KZ89-F1
#
_entry.id   AF-A0A915KZ89-F1
#
_cell.length_a   1.000
_cell.length_b   1.000
_cell.length_c   1.000
_cell.angle_alpha   90.00
_cell.angle_beta   90.00
_cell.angle_gamma   90.00
#
_symmetry.space_group_name_H-M   'P 1'
#
loop_
_entity.id
_entity.type
_entity.pdbx_description
1 polymer ?
#
loop_
_entity_poly.entity_id
_entity_poly.type
_entity_poly.pdbx_seq_one_letter_code
_entity_poly.pdbx_strand_id
1 'polypeptide(L)'
;MELGGSISVVCDRTSYTADLEFKLKPFLAGADSMNVCTGKIKLGKETLADLTGHWDSAIYLNDRQTGVGLHTFFYFTLFRF
;
A
#
# COMPACT_ATOMS: atom_id res chain seq x y z
N MET A 1 -6.31 -14.57 -9.01
CA MET A 1 -4.83 -14.46 -9.03
C MET A 1 -4.44 -13.87 -7.69
N GLU A 2 -3.54 -14.50 -6.95
CA GLU A 2 -3.02 -13.96 -5.68
C GLU A 2 -1.63 -13.36 -5.91
N LEU A 3 -1.36 -12.25 -5.24
CA LEU A 3 -0.05 -11.62 -5.22
C LEU A 3 0.59 -11.84 -3.85
N GLY A 4 1.90 -12.09 -3.83
CA GLY A 4 2.65 -12.31 -2.61
C GLY A 4 4.06 -11.76 -2.72
N GLY A 5 4.59 -11.26 -1.61
CA GLY A 5 5.95 -10.75 -1.51
C GLY A 5 6.06 -9.23 -1.54
N SER A 6 7.29 -8.73 -1.53
CA SER A 6 7.58 -7.30 -1.38
C SER A 6 8.13 -6.70 -2.67
N ILE A 7 7.70 -5.48 -2.96
CA ILE A 7 8.22 -4.65 -4.03
C ILE A 7 8.65 -3.29 -3.47
N SER A 8 9.62 -2.67 -4.13
CA SER A 8 10.05 -1.31 -3.85
C SER A 8 10.12 -0.52 -5.15
N VAL A 9 9.48 0.65 -5.15
CA VAL A 9 9.59 1.64 -6.22
C VAL A 9 10.47 2.76 -5.71
N VAL A 10 11.61 2.98 -6.37
CA VAL A 10 12.58 4.01 -6.02
C VAL A 10 12.56 5.08 -7.10
N CYS A 11 12.53 6.35 -6.69
CA CYS A 11 12.75 7.45 -7.62
C CYS A 11 14.25 7.74 -7.67
N ASP A 12 14.87 7.72 -8.85
CA ASP A 12 16.32 7.97 -8.93
C ASP A 12 16.67 9.47 -8.86
N ARG A 13 15.67 10.33 -9.10
CA ARG A 13 15.85 11.79 -9.08
C ARG A 13 15.54 12.42 -7.72
N THR A 14 14.74 11.74 -6.90
CA THR A 14 14.34 12.22 -5.58
C THR A 14 14.51 11.07 -4.60
N SER A 15 14.92 11.31 -3.36
CA SER A 15 15.13 10.20 -2.40
C SER A 15 13.83 9.51 -1.95
N TYR A 16 12.74 9.61 -2.71
CA TYR A 16 11.47 8.97 -2.41
C TYR A 16 11.53 7.49 -2.72
N THR A 17 10.94 6.70 -1.83
CA THR A 17 10.74 5.26 -2.02
C THR A 17 9.34 4.87 -1.57
N ALA A 18 8.69 3.99 -2.32
CA ALA A 18 7.47 3.34 -1.93
C ALA A 18 7.72 1.83 -1.80
N ASP A 19 7.63 1.32 -0.58
CA ASP A 19 7.74 -0.11 -0.29
C ASP A 19 6.32 -0.67 -0.12
N LEU A 20 6.01 -1.78 -0.79
CA LEU A 20 4.71 -2.45 -0.69
C LEU A 20 4.90 -3.95 -0.52
N GLU A 21 4.12 -4.55 0.38
CA GLU A 21 4.07 -5.99 0.63
C GLU A 21 2.67 -6.49 0.30
N PHE A 22 2.58 -7.45 -0.61
CA PHE A 22 1.36 -8.19 -0.91
C PHE A 22 1.30 -9.41 0.02
N LYS A 23 0.23 -9.49 0.80
CA LYS A 23 0.05 -10.54 1.80
C LYS A 23 -0.72 -11.70 1.19
N LEU A 24 -0.14 -12.89 1.32
CA LEU A 24 -0.85 -14.14 1.04
C LEU A 24 -1.94 -14.35 2.09
N LYS A 25 -3.04 -14.99 1.67
CA LYS A 25 -4.14 -15.31 2.58
C LYS A 25 -3.64 -16.21 3.72
N PRO A 26 -3.81 -15.82 4.99
CA PRO A 26 -3.51 -16.70 6.11
C PRO A 26 -4.39 -17.96 6.09
N PHE A 27 -3.81 -19.11 6.44
CA PHE A 27 -4.49 -20.40 6.35
C PHE A 27 -5.80 -20.50 7.17
N LEU A 28 -5.90 -19.71 8.24
CA LEU A 28 -7.04 -19.70 9.16
C LEU A 28 -7.92 -18.44 9.04
N ALA A 29 -7.67 -17.58 8.05
CA ALA A 29 -8.37 -16.30 7.92
C ALA A 29 -9.47 -16.34 6.85
N GLY A 30 -10.49 -15.48 7.06
CA GLY A 30 -11.65 -15.34 6.17
C GLY A 30 -11.31 -14.68 4.82
N ALA A 31 -12.34 -14.48 4.00
CA ALA A 31 -12.20 -13.87 2.68
C ALA A 31 -11.63 -12.43 2.73
N ASP A 32 -11.89 -11.68 3.81
CA ASP A 32 -11.36 -10.33 4.04
C ASP A 32 -9.84 -10.28 4.30
N SER A 33 -9.15 -11.42 4.29
CA SER A 33 -7.69 -11.48 4.37
C SER A 33 -7.03 -11.80 3.02
N MET A 34 -7.83 -11.86 1.95
CA MET A 34 -7.32 -11.94 0.59
C MET A 34 -6.97 -10.55 0.06
N ASN A 35 -6.01 -10.53 -0.84
CA ASN A 35 -5.61 -9.34 -1.59
C ASN A 35 -5.16 -8.14 -0.73
N VAL A 36 -4.79 -8.40 0.53
CA VAL A 36 -4.29 -7.37 1.43
C VAL A 36 -2.91 -6.93 0.98
N CYS A 37 -2.68 -5.63 0.94
CA CYS A 37 -1.35 -5.06 0.80
C CYS A 37 -1.09 -4.02 1.89
N THR A 38 0.16 -3.95 2.33
CA THR A 38 0.63 -2.94 3.29
C THR A 38 1.92 -2.32 2.77
N GLY A 39 2.14 -1.03 3.03
CA GLY A 39 3.31 -0.36 2.50
C GLY A 39 3.67 0.93 3.23
N LYS A 40 4.71 1.58 2.74
CA LYS A 40 5.25 2.82 3.28
C LYS A 40 5.75 3.71 2.17
N ILE A 41 5.52 5.01 2.30
CA ILE A 41 6.19 6.03 1.50
C ILE A 41 7.27 6.66 2.37
N LYS A 42 8.49 6.76 1.83
CA LYS A 42 9.67 7.26 2.52
C LYS A 42 10.34 8.37 1.74
N LEU A 43 11.04 9.25 2.45
CA LEU A 43 12.04 10.18 1.91
C LEU A 43 13.38 9.88 2.59
N GLY A 44 14.30 9.29 1.85
CA GLY A 44 15.53 8.73 2.39
C GLY A 44 15.23 7.65 3.44
N LYS A 45 15.57 7.93 4.70
CA LYS A 45 15.32 7.02 5.84
C LYS A 45 14.02 7.32 6.58
N GLU A 46 13.40 8.48 6.33
CA GLU A 46 12.19 8.92 7.02
C GLU A 46 10.94 8.29 6.39
N THR A 47 10.02 7.77 7.22
CA THR A 47 8.72 7.30 6.74
C THR A 47 7.71 8.44 6.82
N LEU A 48 7.17 8.83 5.67
CA LEU A 48 6.22 9.93 5.52
C LEU A 48 4.77 9.46 5.66
N ALA A 49 4.46 8.27 5.15
CA ALA A 49 3.11 7.73 5.18
C ALA A 49 3.10 6.20 5.23
N ASP A 50 2.02 5.65 5.77
CA ASP A 50 1.71 4.22 5.70
C ASP A 50 0.60 3.97 4.66
N LEU A 51 0.71 2.85 3.94
CA LEU A 51 -0.28 2.38 2.99
C LEU A 51 -0.92 1.10 3.54
N THR A 52 -2.25 1.02 3.54
CA THR A 52 -3.00 -0.18 3.96
C THR A 52 -4.24 -0.37 3.12
N GLY A 53 -4.60 -1.61 2.82
CA GLY A 53 -5.86 -1.91 2.15
C GLY A 53 -5.79 -3.17 1.30
N HIS A 54 -6.62 -3.19 0.26
CA HIS A 54 -6.74 -4.29 -0.67
C HIS A 54 -6.39 -3.83 -2.07
N TRP A 55 -5.47 -4.53 -2.74
CA TRP A 55 -4.97 -4.11 -4.05
C TRP A 55 -6.02 -4.19 -5.17
N ASP A 56 -7.09 -4.96 -4.97
CA ASP A 56 -8.21 -5.14 -5.89
C ASP A 56 -9.44 -4.26 -5.56
N SER A 57 -9.37 -3.47 -4.49
CA SER A 57 -10.49 -2.63 -4.04
C SER A 57 -10.03 -1.21 -3.74
N ALA A 58 -9.57 -0.96 -2.51
CA ALA A 58 -9.15 0.35 -2.04
C ALA A 58 -7.86 0.24 -1.23
N ILE A 59 -6.92 1.14 -1.51
CA ILE A 59 -5.71 1.36 -0.71
C ILE A 59 -5.82 2.76 -0.09
N TYR A 60 -5.53 2.82 1.19
CA TYR A 60 -5.58 4.02 2.01
C TYR A 60 -4.17 4.49 2.37
N LEU A 61 -3.99 5.81 2.40
CA LEU A 61 -2.76 6.46 2.82
C LEU A 61 -2.99 7.16 4.15
N ASN A 62 -2.15 6.85 5.12
CA ASN A 62 -2.10 7.49 6.43
C ASN A 62 -0.86 8.39 6.50
N ASP A 63 -1.06 9.70 6.39
CA ASP A 63 0.01 10.71 6.42
C ASP A 63 0.47 10.93 7.86
N ARG A 64 1.78 10.78 8.11
CA ARG A 64 2.38 10.94 9.44
C ARG A 64 2.75 12.39 9.75
N GLN A 65 2.88 13.26 8.75
CA GLN A 65 3.32 14.64 8.94
C GLN A 65 2.18 15.57 9.34
N THR A 66 1.01 15.40 8.73
CA THR A 66 -0.12 16.32 8.94
C THR A 66 -1.11 15.83 10.01
N GLY A 67 -1.07 14.55 10.39
CA GLY A 67 -2.04 13.95 11.31
C GLY A 67 -3.47 13.91 10.77
N VAL A 68 -3.68 14.29 9.50
CA VAL A 68 -4.98 14.26 8.83
C VAL A 68 -5.23 12.83 8.35
N GLY A 69 -6.29 12.23 8.89
CA GLY A 69 -6.58 10.81 8.78
C GLY A 69 -6.87 10.31 7.36
N LEU A 70 -6.57 9.02 7.19
CA LEU A 70 -6.99 8.10 6.13
C LEU A 70 -7.57 8.73 4.84
N HIS A 71 -6.70 9.11 3.90
CA HIS A 71 -7.13 9.49 2.56
C HIS A 71 -7.19 8.25 1.66
N THR A 72 -8.29 8.10 0.89
CA THR A 72 -8.36 7.06 -0.16
C THR A 72 -7.36 7.40 -1.25
N PHE A 73 -6.37 6.53 -1.45
CA PHE A 73 -5.26 6.79 -2.37
C PHE A 73 -5.54 6.25 -3.77
N PHE A 74 -6.19 5.08 -3.88
CA PHE A 74 -6.56 4.47 -5.16
C PHE A 74 -7.87 3.69 -5.07
N TYR A 75 -8.74 3.86 -6.08
CA TYR A 75 -9.88 2.99 -6.38
C TYR A 75 -9.57 2.18 -7.64
N PHE A 76 -9.47 0.86 -7.51
CA PHE A 76 -9.17 -0.01 -8.66
C PHE A 76 -10.32 -0.03 -9.69
N THR A 77 -11.56 0.26 -9.27
CA THR A 77 -12.74 0.30 -10.15
C THR A 77 -12.84 1.52 -11.05
N LEU A 78 -12.06 2.58 -10.82
CA LEU A 78 -12.11 3.81 -11.65
C LEU A 78 -11.18 3.78 -12.87
N PHE A 79 -10.26 2.82 -12.94
CA PHE A 79 -9.41 2.58 -14.11
C PHE A 79 -9.72 1.21 -14.70
N ARG A 80 -10.95 1.02 -15.19
CA ARG A 80 -11.16 0.07 -16.29
C ARG A 80 -10.55 0.69 -17.54
N PHE A 81 -9.45 0.10 -18.02
CA PHE A 81 -9.15 0.17 -19.46
C PHE A 81 -10.25 -0.54 -20.24
#